data_AF-A0AAD4PC39-F1
#
_entry.id   AF-A0AAD4PC39-F1
#
_cell.length_a   1.000
_cell.length_b   1.000
_cell.length_c   1.000
_cell.angle_alpha   90.00
_cell.angle_beta   90.00
_cell.angle_gamma   90.00
#
_symmetry.space_group_name_H-M   'P 1'
#
loop_
_entity.id
_entity.type
_entity.pdbx_description
1 polymer ?
#
loop_
_entity_poly.entity_id
_entity_poly.type
_entity_poly.pdbx_seq_one_letter_code
_entity_poly.pdbx_strand_id
1 'polypeptide(L)'
;MSGDRTFADGDASSGSGEEANMLDGHNKHQNVIPHSGRHKRSRKATGDAIVDAMLEIAAASKMRAAAIMRNEERFTISKCIRILDEMQGVDQNLYFYTLDLFENPSARETFISLKSERRLAWMQGKFRASTSSAA
;
A
#
# COMPACT_ATOMS: atom_id res chain seq x y z
N MET A 1 11.80 -3.54 -37.57
CA MET A 1 12.40 -4.89 -37.46
C MET A 1 13.52 -4.83 -36.45
N SER A 2 13.58 -5.83 -35.56
CA SER A 2 14.70 -6.18 -34.65
C SER A 2 15.09 -5.12 -33.61
N GLY A 3 14.94 -5.30 -32.29
CA GLY A 3 14.99 -6.53 -31.51
C GLY A 3 16.44 -6.89 -31.24
N ASP A 4 16.94 -6.60 -30.04
CA ASP A 4 17.92 -7.48 -29.41
C ASP A 4 17.89 -7.32 -27.88
N ARG A 5 17.88 -8.46 -27.19
CA ARG A 5 17.65 -8.62 -25.76
C ARG A 5 18.78 -9.51 -25.26
N THR A 6 19.89 -8.89 -24.87
CA THR A 6 21.08 -9.64 -24.44
C THR A 6 20.91 -10.08 -22.98
N PHE A 7 20.62 -11.37 -22.82
CA PHE A 7 20.82 -12.11 -21.57
C PHE A 7 22.32 -12.39 -21.43
N ALA A 8 22.90 -12.10 -20.26
CA ALA A 8 24.22 -12.59 -19.87
C ALA A 8 24.12 -13.20 -18.47
N ASP A 9 24.13 -14.53 -18.47
CA ASP A 9 24.30 -15.43 -17.34
C ASP A 9 25.78 -15.40 -16.91
N GLY A 10 26.05 -15.50 -15.61
CA GLY A 10 27.37 -15.28 -15.03
C GLY A 10 27.51 -15.97 -13.68
N ASP A 11 27.33 -17.28 -13.67
CA ASP A 11 27.67 -18.17 -12.57
C ASP A 11 29.21 -18.32 -12.50
N ALA A 12 29.83 -17.81 -11.44
CA ALA A 12 31.25 -17.97 -11.18
C ALA A 12 31.44 -18.63 -9.80
N SER A 13 31.32 -19.95 -9.83
CA SER A 13 31.76 -20.87 -8.78
C SER A 13 33.24 -20.66 -8.48
N SER A 14 33.56 -20.29 -7.24
CA SER A 14 34.94 -20.18 -6.74
C SER A 14 35.23 -21.39 -5.86
N GLY A 15 35.94 -22.35 -6.43
CA GLY A 15 36.47 -23.52 -5.73
C GLY A 15 37.77 -23.18 -5.01
N SER A 16 37.88 -23.63 -3.76
CA SER A 16 39.15 -23.70 -3.03
C SER A 16 39.33 -25.14 -2.57
N GLY A 17 40.29 -25.84 -3.19
CA GLY A 17 40.92 -27.04 -2.61
C GLY A 17 41.76 -26.66 -1.38
N GLU A 18 42.46 -27.54 -0.68
CA GLU A 18 42.70 -28.97 -0.78
C GLU A 18 43.27 -29.43 0.58
N GLU A 19 43.07 -30.70 0.86
CA GLU A 19 43.56 -31.61 1.91
C GLU A 19 44.77 -31.24 2.84
N ALA A 20 44.64 -31.60 4.13
CA ALA A 20 45.69 -32.31 4.87
C ALA A 20 45.13 -33.13 6.06
N ASN A 21 45.54 -34.40 6.07
CA ASN A 21 45.20 -35.52 6.94
C ASN A 21 45.86 -35.44 8.33
N MET A 22 45.15 -35.76 9.42
CA MET A 22 45.76 -36.34 10.62
C MET A 22 44.84 -37.39 11.26
N LEU A 23 45.43 -38.57 11.43
CA LEU A 23 44.92 -39.80 11.99
C LEU A 23 44.86 -39.71 13.53
N ASP A 24 44.31 -40.77 14.14
CA ASP A 24 44.24 -41.06 15.59
C ASP A 24 42.96 -40.53 16.25
N GLY A 25 42.09 -41.31 16.89
CA GLY A 25 42.24 -42.61 17.53
C GLY A 25 41.23 -42.61 18.70
N HIS A 26 40.75 -43.79 19.08
CA HIS A 26 39.99 -44.08 20.30
C HIS A 26 38.45 -43.87 20.35
N ASN A 27 37.81 -45.03 20.53
CA ASN A 27 36.77 -45.36 21.50
C ASN A 27 35.29 -45.07 21.18
N LYS A 28 34.66 -46.15 20.70
CA LYS A 28 33.31 -46.66 21.02
C LYS A 28 32.58 -45.86 22.11
N HIS A 29 31.81 -44.85 21.70
CA HIS A 29 30.55 -44.53 22.34
C HIS A 29 29.49 -44.56 21.25
N GLN A 30 28.76 -45.67 21.22
CA GLN A 30 27.52 -45.83 20.49
C GLN A 30 26.53 -44.82 21.05
N ASN A 31 26.54 -43.61 20.50
CA ASN A 31 25.47 -42.65 20.75
C ASN A 31 24.27 -43.13 19.94
N VAL A 32 23.31 -43.77 20.62
CA VAL A 32 22.02 -44.11 20.05
C VAL A 32 21.33 -42.77 19.77
N ILE A 33 21.55 -42.24 18.57
CA ILE A 33 20.69 -41.21 18.02
C ILE A 33 19.32 -41.88 17.88
N PRO A 34 18.28 -41.45 18.62
CA PRO A 34 16.95 -41.90 18.29
C PRO A 34 16.69 -41.43 16.86
N HIS A 35 16.57 -42.38 15.94
CA HIS A 35 16.21 -42.12 14.55
C HIS A 35 15.07 -41.11 14.56
N SER A 36 15.31 -39.92 14.00
CA SER A 36 14.30 -38.89 13.86
C SER A 36 13.22 -39.45 12.95
N GLY A 37 12.22 -40.05 13.59
CA GLY A 37 11.03 -40.59 12.98
C GLY A 37 10.47 -39.51 12.09
N ARG A 38 10.60 -39.75 10.79
CA ARG A 38 10.10 -38.97 9.67
C ARG A 38 8.58 -38.85 9.77
N HIS A 39 8.05 -38.06 10.70
CA HIS A 39 6.67 -37.63 10.66
C HIS A 39 6.57 -36.40 9.77
N LYS A 40 6.56 -36.68 8.47
CA LYS A 40 6.21 -35.78 7.37
C LYS A 40 4.70 -35.43 7.43
N ARG A 41 4.18 -35.02 8.59
CA ARG A 41 2.75 -34.71 8.81
C ARG A 41 2.45 -33.21 8.91
N SER A 42 3.47 -32.35 8.93
CA SER A 42 3.30 -30.90 9.10
C SER A 42 2.94 -30.13 7.81
N ARG A 43 3.10 -30.69 6.61
CA ARG A 43 2.91 -29.92 5.36
C ARG A 43 1.46 -29.51 5.07
N LYS A 44 0.47 -30.24 5.61
CA LYS A 44 -0.95 -29.96 5.35
C LYS A 44 -1.45 -28.76 6.16
N ALA A 45 -1.10 -28.69 7.45
CA ALA A 45 -1.49 -27.61 8.35
C ALA A 45 -0.93 -26.24 7.94
N THR A 46 0.28 -26.19 7.37
CA THR A 46 0.87 -24.94 6.86
C THR A 46 0.15 -24.45 5.59
N GLY A 47 -0.29 -25.37 4.72
CA GLY A 47 -1.03 -25.01 3.51
C GLY A 47 -2.39 -24.38 3.82
N ASP A 48 -3.13 -24.95 4.77
CA ASP A 48 -4.43 -24.43 5.19
C ASP A 48 -4.28 -23.03 5.82
N ALA A 49 -3.26 -22.81 6.66
CA ALA A 49 -2.97 -21.49 7.24
C ALA A 49 -2.62 -20.43 6.18
N ILE A 50 -1.94 -20.82 5.09
CA ILE A 50 -1.65 -19.90 3.96
C ILE A 50 -2.94 -19.55 3.22
N VAL A 51 -3.80 -20.53 2.95
CA VAL A 51 -5.10 -20.30 2.29
C VAL A 51 -5.97 -19.38 3.14
N ASP A 52 -6.04 -19.61 4.45
CA ASP A 52 -6.80 -18.76 5.38
C ASP A 52 -6.25 -17.33 5.40
N ALA A 53 -4.92 -17.16 5.46
CA ALA A 53 -4.30 -15.84 5.41
C ALA A 53 -4.57 -15.13 4.06
N MET A 54 -4.56 -15.84 2.93
CA MET A 54 -4.91 -15.28 1.62
C MET A 54 -6.38 -14.84 1.57
N LEU A 55 -7.29 -15.63 2.14
CA LEU A 55 -8.70 -15.28 2.24
C LEU A 55 -8.92 -14.05 3.12
N GLU A 56 -8.19 -13.94 4.23
CA GLU A 56 -8.25 -12.77 5.11
C GLU A 56 -7.72 -11.51 4.41
N ILE A 57 -6.59 -11.61 3.70
CA ILE A 57 -6.06 -10.51 2.88
C ILE A 57 -7.04 -10.13 1.78
N ALA A 58 -7.66 -11.10 1.11
CA ALA A 58 -8.66 -10.84 0.07
C ALA A 58 -9.90 -10.16 0.64
N ALA A 59 -10.40 -10.62 1.79
CA ALA A 59 -11.52 -10.01 2.49
C ALA A 59 -11.21 -8.56 2.92
N ALA A 60 -10.06 -8.35 3.55
CA ALA A 60 -9.59 -7.02 3.95
C ALA A 60 -9.42 -6.09 2.73
N SER A 61 -8.87 -6.59 1.64
CA SER A 61 -8.69 -5.84 0.38
C SER A 61 -10.03 -5.45 -0.23
N LYS A 62 -11.00 -6.36 -0.26
CA LYS A 62 -12.37 -6.08 -0.72
C LYS A 62 -13.06 -5.03 0.15
N MET A 63 -12.93 -5.13 1.47
CA MET A 63 -13.47 -4.14 2.40
C MET A 63 -12.87 -2.76 2.18
N ARG A 64 -11.54 -2.67 2.02
CA ARG A 64 -10.85 -1.41 1.71
C ARG A 64 -11.35 -0.82 0.38
N ALA A 65 -11.43 -1.63 -0.68
CA ALA A 65 -11.91 -1.18 -1.98
C ALA A 65 -13.36 -0.67 -1.91
N ALA A 66 -14.25 -1.40 -1.23
CA ALA A 66 -15.64 -0.98 -1.03
C ALA A 66 -15.74 0.33 -0.23
N ALA A 67 -14.92 0.51 0.81
CA ALA A 67 -14.90 1.75 1.59
C ALA A 67 -14.44 2.95 0.75
N ILE A 68 -13.48 2.76 -0.15
CA ILE A 68 -13.04 3.80 -1.11
C ILE A 68 -14.19 4.15 -2.05
N MET A 69 -14.81 3.17 -2.72
CA MET A 69 -15.94 3.45 -3.63
C MET A 69 -17.10 4.18 -2.94
N ARG A 70 -17.44 3.80 -1.70
CA ARG A 70 -18.46 4.49 -0.90
C ARG A 70 -18.05 5.89 -0.46
N ASN A 71 -16.76 6.21 -0.41
CA ASN A 71 -16.31 7.58 -0.18
C ASN A 71 -16.56 8.45 -1.42
N GLU A 72 -16.36 7.91 -2.62
CA GLU A 72 -16.50 8.66 -3.87
C GLU A 72 -17.96 9.05 -4.10
N GLU A 73 -18.91 8.16 -3.77
CA GLU A 73 -20.36 8.44 -3.78
C GLU A 73 -20.75 9.53 -2.77
N ARG A 74 -20.09 9.58 -1.61
CA ARG A 74 -20.41 10.56 -0.55
C ARG A 74 -19.84 11.95 -0.84
N PHE A 75 -18.72 12.00 -1.55
CA PHE A 75 -17.92 13.19 -1.80
C PHE A 75 -17.83 13.55 -3.28
N THR A 76 -18.96 13.46 -4.00
CA THR A 76 -19.04 13.79 -5.43
C THR A 76 -18.83 15.27 -5.70
N ILE A 77 -18.26 15.60 -6.86
CA ILE A 77 -18.08 16.98 -7.34
C ILE A 77 -19.42 17.71 -7.38
N SER A 78 -20.47 17.10 -7.95
CA SER A 78 -21.80 17.73 -8.05
C SER A 78 -22.40 18.11 -6.70
N LYS A 79 -22.10 17.35 -5.63
CA LYS A 79 -22.52 17.71 -4.27
C LYS A 79 -21.72 18.88 -3.71
N CYS A 80 -20.41 18.93 -3.99
CA CYS A 80 -19.56 20.05 -3.61
C CYS A 80 -20.01 21.35 -4.27
N ILE A 81 -20.28 21.32 -5.59
CA ILE A 81 -20.75 22.48 -6.37
C ILE A 81 -22.09 22.99 -5.81
N ARG A 82 -23.07 22.10 -5.56
CA ARG A 82 -24.36 22.51 -5.00
C ARG A 82 -24.21 23.22 -3.65
N ILE A 83 -23.37 22.69 -2.76
CA ILE A 83 -23.10 23.32 -1.47
C ILE A 83 -22.41 24.68 -1.68
N LEU A 84 -21.47 24.78 -2.62
CA LEU A 84 -20.76 26.02 -2.94
C LEU A 84 -21.72 27.09 -3.48
N ASP A 85 -22.66 26.73 -4.35
CA ASP A 85 -23.66 27.63 -4.93
C ASP A 85 -24.64 28.18 -3.86
N GLU A 86 -24.92 27.40 -2.82
CA GLU A 86 -25.78 27.81 -1.69
C GLU A 86 -25.04 28.67 -0.65
N MET A 87 -23.71 28.76 -0.71
CA MET A 87 -22.91 29.55 0.24
C MET A 87 -22.95 31.05 -0.07
N GLN A 88 -23.07 31.86 0.98
CA GLN A 88 -22.98 33.32 0.89
C GLN A 88 -21.55 33.81 1.15
N GLY A 89 -21.19 34.94 0.54
CA GLY A 89 -19.89 35.59 0.76
C GLY A 89 -18.71 34.93 0.03
N VAL A 90 -18.99 34.08 -0.96
CA VAL A 90 -17.99 33.53 -1.87
C VAL A 90 -17.81 34.51 -3.04
N ASP A 91 -16.63 35.11 -3.17
CA ASP A 91 -16.31 35.93 -4.33
C ASP A 91 -16.00 35.06 -5.57
N GLN A 92 -16.04 35.67 -6.75
CA GLN A 92 -15.89 34.95 -8.02
C GLN A 92 -14.52 34.26 -8.18
N ASN A 93 -13.44 34.88 -7.70
CA ASN A 93 -12.10 34.30 -7.81
C ASN A 93 -11.96 33.09 -6.88
N LEU A 94 -12.48 33.22 -5.65
CA LEU A 94 -12.53 32.13 -4.70
C LEU A 94 -13.41 30.99 -5.21
N TYR A 95 -14.54 31.29 -5.87
CA TYR A 95 -15.42 30.30 -6.47
C TYR A 95 -14.67 29.45 -7.51
N PHE A 96 -14.05 30.08 -8.51
CA PHE A 96 -13.32 29.36 -9.55
C PHE A 96 -12.13 28.58 -9.00
N TYR A 97 -11.36 29.17 -8.09
CA TYR A 97 -10.29 28.45 -7.38
C TYR A 97 -10.82 27.20 -6.67
N THR A 98 -11.99 27.29 -6.04
CA THR A 98 -12.58 26.18 -5.30
C THR A 98 -13.07 25.08 -6.25
N LEU A 99 -13.54 25.41 -7.45
CA LEU A 99 -13.86 24.43 -8.48
C LEU A 99 -12.61 23.62 -8.86
N ASP A 100 -11.49 24.28 -9.12
CA ASP A 100 -10.21 23.61 -9.40
C ASP A 100 -9.75 22.77 -8.20
N LEU A 101 -9.96 23.27 -6.98
CA LEU A 101 -9.64 22.54 -5.75
C LEU A 101 -10.45 21.24 -5.61
N PHE A 102 -11.68 21.20 -6.11
CA PHE A 102 -12.52 20.00 -6.04
C PHE A 102 -12.11 18.88 -7.00
N GLU A 103 -11.17 19.10 -7.92
CA GLU A 103 -10.56 18.00 -8.67
C GLU A 103 -9.85 17.01 -7.73
N ASN A 104 -9.33 17.50 -6.58
CA ASN A 104 -8.73 16.67 -5.56
C ASN A 104 -9.80 15.97 -4.66
N PRO A 105 -9.88 14.62 -4.65
CA PRO A 105 -10.86 13.89 -3.83
C PRO A 105 -10.76 14.18 -2.33
N SER A 106 -9.54 14.34 -1.80
CA SER A 106 -9.33 14.65 -0.37
C SER A 106 -9.81 16.05 -0.01
N ALA A 107 -9.75 16.99 -0.95
CA ALA A 107 -10.31 18.32 -0.75
C ALA A 107 -11.84 18.28 -0.70
N ARG A 108 -12.48 17.48 -1.56
CA ARG A 108 -13.94 17.26 -1.53
C ARG A 108 -14.40 16.64 -0.21
N GLU A 109 -13.69 15.60 0.23
CA GLU A 109 -13.96 14.95 1.52
C GLU A 109 -13.84 15.95 2.68
N THR A 110 -12.77 16.74 2.71
CA THR A 110 -12.58 17.78 3.74
C THR A 110 -13.72 18.79 3.70
N PHE A 111 -14.04 19.35 2.53
CA PHE A 111 -15.07 20.37 2.35
C PHE A 111 -16.45 19.90 2.82
N ILE A 112 -16.85 18.68 2.44
CA ILE A 112 -18.15 18.11 2.82
C ILE A 112 -18.18 17.78 4.32
N SER A 113 -17.08 17.27 4.87
CA SER A 113 -16.98 16.89 6.29
C SER A 113 -16.94 18.09 7.23
N LEU A 114 -16.50 19.25 6.74
CA LEU A 114 -16.56 20.49 7.50
C LEU A 114 -18.02 20.93 7.72
N LYS A 115 -18.27 21.47 8.92
CA LYS A 115 -19.52 22.18 9.22
C LYS A 115 -19.63 23.44 8.34
N SER A 116 -20.86 23.86 8.02
CA SER A 116 -21.12 24.94 7.07
C SER A 116 -20.38 26.23 7.41
N GLU A 117 -20.32 26.59 8.69
CA GLU A 117 -19.66 27.80 9.17
C GLU A 117 -18.13 27.81 8.98
N ARG A 118 -17.51 26.64 8.79
CA ARG A 118 -16.06 26.52 8.62
C ARG A 118 -15.61 26.45 7.17
N ARG A 119 -16.53 26.16 6.24
CA ARG A 119 -16.21 25.95 4.82
C ARG A 119 -15.58 27.18 4.17
N LEU A 120 -16.17 28.35 4.37
CA LEU A 120 -15.69 29.60 3.78
C LEU A 120 -14.26 29.94 4.24
N ALA A 121 -14.03 29.90 5.56
CA ALA A 121 -12.71 30.16 6.14
C ALA A 121 -11.65 29.16 5.64
N TRP A 122 -12.03 27.88 5.49
CA TRP A 122 -11.14 26.87 4.95
C TRP A 122 -10.77 27.16 3.49
N MET A 123 -11.74 27.48 2.63
CA MET A 123 -11.48 27.82 1.22
C MET A 123 -10.59 29.07 1.10
N GLN A 124 -10.87 30.12 1.87
CA GLN A 124 -10.04 31.33 1.91
C GLN A 124 -8.61 31.04 2.37
N GLY A 125 -8.45 30.17 3.37
CA GLY A 125 -7.13 29.73 3.83
C GLY A 125 -6.34 29.01 2.72
N LYS A 126 -7.02 28.12 1.97
CA LYS A 126 -6.43 27.41 0.83
C LYS A 126 -6.05 28.36 -0.30
N PHE A 127 -6.95 29.28 -0.66
CA PHE A 127 -6.70 30.29 -1.69
C PHE A 127 -5.49 31.15 -1.37
N ARG A 128 -5.42 31.69 -0.14
CA ARG A 128 -4.28 32.51 0.32
C ARG A 128 -2.97 31.74 0.26
N ALA A 129 -2.94 30.49 0.73
CA ALA A 129 -1.76 29.63 0.67
C ALA A 129 -1.31 29.36 -0.77
N SER A 130 -2.25 29.20 -1.70
CA SER A 130 -1.96 29.02 -3.13
C SER A 130 -1.40 30.29 -3.74
N THR A 131 -1.99 31.45 -3.46
CA THR A 131 -1.51 32.74 -3.98
C THR A 131 -0.13 33.12 -3.43
N SER A 132 0.16 32.80 -2.16
CA SER A 132 1.49 33.03 -1.59
C SER A 132 2.57 32.12 -2.16
N SER A 133 2.19 30.96 -2.71
CA SER A 133 3.14 30.05 -3.37
C SER A 133 3.42 30.43 -4.83
N ALA A 134 2.63 31.32 -5.41
CA ALA A 134 2.75 31.75 -6.80
C ALA A 134 3.46 33.11 -6.96
N ALA A 135 3.76 33.79 -5.85
CA ALA A 135 4.53 35.03 -5.78
C ALA A 135 5.99 34.71 -5.42
#